data_AF-A0A9C8KVZ9-F1
#
_entry.id   AF-A0A9C8KVZ9-F1
#
_cell.length_a   1.000
_cell.length_b   1.000
_cell.length_c   1.000
_cell.angle_alpha   90.00
_cell.angle_beta   90.00
_cell.angle_gamma   90.00
#
_symmetry.space_group_name_H-M   'P 1'
#
loop_
_entity.id
_entity.type
_entity.pdbx_description
1 polymer ?
#
loop_
_entity_poly.entity_id
_entity_poly.type
_entity_poly.pdbx_seq_one_letter_code
_entity_poly.pdbx_strand_id
1 'polypeptide(L)'
;MSEQKDLERILRAYTQKKKTSRISRHNLERYAAHWAGEFSKNRPGFTDFSTFTNSKYGSLLEKMESEGTVSLESSELGEQQVVYLRYYPYLIRKMYEEAEQTPDASFPSEDMLGENIPESILEVIEVKDQLVSLLGNIKEEKNSVFRFVFPEGVRSMIVIGETVADKLLPMCILKIRTYLGLQKNSEYVNNKMYGIFSKKEQSVKDLFANIKTQKDVALKTITDPDDFTFQFWTHLSSLVVGEYREKTNKLDREHGFSQAGYLIGLYALYYKGRKKLKLEKEQTYRHIEQSLKKAPYYHSFTDLYKMRDKLGLPISKKISQHELAQYLEKRSKKEKDGSLRDILRLVTSDKKEYYVSKEQLLTLILQRVQHFSREVRQQYINQWAEAMGQYKKLSTMARRDAFQNDLWRRIKEMDPLLDRLLQYEMVFL
;
A
#
# COMPACT_ATOMS: atom_id res chain seq x y z
N MET A 1 27.98 -6.15 19.00
CA MET A 1 26.68 -6.72 18.60
C MET A 1 26.21 -7.89 19.48
N SER A 2 27.08 -8.74 20.05
CA SER A 2 26.64 -9.79 20.99
C SER A 2 26.14 -9.21 22.31
N GLU A 3 26.89 -8.28 22.91
CA GLU A 3 26.61 -7.70 24.24
C GLU A 3 25.22 -7.05 24.33
N GLN A 4 24.80 -6.25 23.34
CA GLN A 4 23.46 -5.64 23.29
C GLN A 4 22.34 -6.68 23.23
N LYS A 5 22.50 -7.71 22.39
CA LYS A 5 21.49 -8.78 22.24
C LYS A 5 21.40 -9.64 23.49
N ASP A 6 22.52 -9.85 24.17
CA ASP A 6 22.58 -10.60 25.42
C ASP A 6 21.92 -9.81 26.57
N LEU A 7 22.16 -8.50 26.65
CA LEU A 7 21.49 -7.64 27.64
C LEU A 7 19.99 -7.49 27.35
N GLU A 8 19.59 -7.36 26.08
CA GLU A 8 18.17 -7.36 25.67
C GLU A 8 17.46 -8.64 26.12
N ARG A 9 18.12 -9.81 26.02
CA ARG A 9 17.56 -11.08 26.52
C ARG A 9 17.35 -11.08 28.02
N ILE A 10 18.30 -10.52 28.78
CA ILE A 10 18.19 -10.38 30.24
C ILE A 10 17.01 -9.47 30.59
N LEU A 11 16.90 -8.32 29.93
CA LEU A 11 15.78 -7.39 30.11
C LEU A 11 14.45 -8.07 29.78
N ARG A 12 14.35 -8.78 28.66
CA ARG A 12 13.14 -9.53 28.29
C ARG A 12 12.77 -10.59 29.33
N ALA A 13 13.74 -11.36 29.82
CA ALA A 13 13.49 -12.37 30.85
C ALA A 13 13.02 -11.74 32.17
N TYR A 14 13.64 -10.62 32.56
CA TYR A 14 13.27 -9.86 33.75
C TYR A 14 11.83 -9.32 33.63
N THR A 15 11.50 -8.61 32.55
CA THR A 15 10.18 -7.99 32.38
C THR A 15 9.05 -9.01 32.30
N GLN A 16 9.30 -10.18 31.67
CA GLN A 16 8.34 -11.28 31.66
C GLN A 16 8.12 -11.91 33.05
N LYS A 17 9.20 -12.10 33.82
CA LYS A 17 9.13 -12.71 35.16
C LYS A 17 8.52 -11.76 36.21
N LYS A 18 8.87 -10.48 36.16
CA LYS A 18 8.45 -9.46 37.12
C LYS A 18 7.19 -8.69 36.70
N LYS A 19 6.74 -8.86 35.45
CA LYS A 19 5.59 -8.14 34.85
C LYS A 19 5.71 -6.62 34.98
N THR A 20 6.91 -6.09 34.79
CA THR A 20 7.17 -4.65 34.79
C THR A 20 8.14 -4.29 33.68
N SER A 21 7.96 -3.12 33.08
CA SER A 21 8.84 -2.59 32.04
C SER A 21 10.11 -1.93 32.60
N ARG A 22 10.11 -1.57 33.89
CA ARG A 22 11.12 -0.71 34.52
C ARG A 22 12.04 -1.50 35.43
N ILE A 23 13.33 -1.16 35.41
CA ILE A 23 14.33 -1.69 36.34
C ILE A 23 15.34 -0.59 36.66
N SER A 24 15.60 -0.35 37.94
CA SER A 24 16.68 0.57 38.35
C SER A 24 18.02 0.05 37.80
N ARG A 25 18.90 0.94 37.35
CA ARG A 25 20.21 0.55 36.82
C ARG A 25 21.01 -0.36 37.75
N HIS A 26 21.03 -0.05 39.05
CA HIS A 26 21.73 -0.87 40.05
C HIS A 26 21.20 -2.33 40.09
N ASN A 27 19.88 -2.50 40.10
CA ASN A 27 19.28 -3.84 40.08
C ASN A 27 19.51 -4.54 38.74
N LEU A 28 19.53 -3.82 37.61
CA LEU A 28 19.85 -4.40 36.31
C LEU A 28 21.27 -4.96 36.27
N GLU A 29 22.26 -4.20 36.74
CA GLU A 29 23.66 -4.63 36.78
C GLU A 29 23.82 -5.90 37.64
N ARG A 30 23.20 -5.94 38.83
CA ARG A 30 23.20 -7.14 39.70
C ARG A 30 22.50 -8.33 39.06
N TYR A 31 21.34 -8.10 38.45
CA TYR A 31 20.56 -9.15 37.81
C TYR A 31 21.29 -9.71 36.59
N ALA A 32 21.91 -8.86 35.77
CA ALA A 32 22.69 -9.24 34.61
C ALA A 32 23.95 -10.04 35.00
N ALA A 33 24.68 -9.62 36.04
CA ALA A 33 25.83 -10.36 36.56
C ALA A 33 25.46 -11.77 37.06
N HIS A 34 24.34 -11.89 37.78
CA HIS A 34 23.85 -13.19 38.25
C HIS A 34 23.41 -14.10 37.10
N TRP A 35 22.60 -13.58 36.17
CA TRP A 35 22.04 -14.36 35.07
C TRP A 35 23.04 -14.66 33.94
N ALA A 36 24.13 -13.90 33.82
CA ALA A 36 25.22 -14.21 32.89
C ALA A 36 25.84 -15.59 33.17
N GLY A 37 25.96 -15.98 34.45
CA GLY A 37 26.44 -17.31 34.84
C GLY A 37 25.46 -18.45 34.56
N GLU A 38 24.16 -18.16 34.47
CA GLU A 38 23.12 -19.16 34.17
C GLU A 38 22.91 -19.31 32.66
N PHE A 39 22.90 -18.19 31.91
CA PHE A 39 22.78 -18.20 30.46
C PHE A 39 24.05 -18.68 29.75
N SER A 40 25.24 -18.46 30.31
CA SER A 40 26.50 -18.96 29.74
C SER A 40 26.60 -20.49 29.77
N LYS A 41 25.98 -21.15 30.76
CA LYS A 41 25.85 -22.63 30.81
C LYS A 41 25.02 -23.17 29.65
N ASN A 42 23.96 -22.46 29.27
CA ASN A 42 23.05 -22.85 28.19
C ASN A 42 23.51 -22.36 26.80
N ARG A 43 24.44 -21.40 26.73
CA ARG A 43 24.92 -20.84 25.48
C ARG A 43 26.41 -20.44 25.58
N PRO A 44 27.31 -21.23 24.97
CA PRO A 44 28.72 -20.87 24.87
C PRO A 44 28.89 -19.51 24.17
N GLY A 45 29.65 -18.59 24.77
CA GLY A 45 29.89 -17.25 24.23
C GLY A 45 28.87 -16.17 24.63
N PHE A 46 28.00 -16.43 25.62
CA PHE A 46 27.18 -15.38 26.22
C PHE A 46 28.04 -14.37 26.97
N THR A 47 27.71 -13.08 26.84
CA THR A 47 28.47 -11.99 27.46
C THR A 47 28.49 -12.09 28.99
N ASP A 48 29.68 -12.11 29.59
CA ASP A 48 29.82 -12.06 31.04
C ASP A 48 29.77 -10.62 31.56
N PHE A 49 28.57 -10.24 31.98
CA PHE A 49 28.24 -8.92 32.50
C PHE A 49 28.80 -8.64 33.91
N SER A 50 29.34 -9.64 34.63
CA SER A 50 29.92 -9.44 35.96
C SER A 50 31.24 -8.66 35.94
N THR A 51 31.94 -8.68 34.81
CA THR A 51 33.24 -8.02 34.61
C THR A 51 33.12 -6.58 34.08
N PHE A 52 31.90 -6.11 33.83
CA PHE A 52 31.68 -4.79 33.23
C PHE A 52 31.82 -3.67 34.26
N THR A 53 32.62 -2.66 33.92
CA THR A 53 32.67 -1.39 34.68
C THR A 53 31.39 -0.57 34.48
N ASN A 54 31.09 0.33 35.43
CA ASN A 54 29.96 1.26 35.32
C ASN A 54 29.99 2.09 34.02
N SER A 55 31.18 2.53 33.58
CA SER A 55 31.33 3.28 32.32
C SER A 55 30.94 2.44 31.09
N LYS A 56 31.39 1.17 31.04
CA LYS A 56 31.04 0.26 29.95
C LYS A 56 29.53 -0.02 29.91
N TYR A 57 28.89 -0.23 31.06
CA TYR A 57 27.44 -0.35 31.16
C TYR A 57 26.69 0.90 30.69
N GLY A 58 27.17 2.08 31.09
CA GLY A 58 26.59 3.35 30.65
C GLY A 58 26.61 3.48 29.13
N SER A 59 27.78 3.27 28.51
CA SER A 59 27.92 3.33 27.05
C SER A 59 27.07 2.30 26.31
N LEU A 60 26.86 1.12 26.90
CA LEU A 60 26.01 0.08 26.32
C LEU A 60 24.53 0.48 26.36
N LEU A 61 24.08 1.05 27.48
CA LEU A 61 22.70 1.52 27.66
C LEU A 61 22.40 2.73 26.77
N GLU A 62 23.31 3.71 26.70
CA GLU A 62 23.20 4.86 25.78
C GLU A 62 23.09 4.38 24.32
N LYS A 63 23.88 3.36 23.95
CA LYS A 63 23.78 2.77 22.62
C LYS A 63 22.43 2.09 22.40
N MET A 64 21.92 1.34 23.37
CA MET A 64 20.59 0.72 23.27
C MET A 64 19.44 1.74 23.26
N GLU A 65 19.63 2.89 23.90
CA GLU A 65 18.70 4.03 23.85
C GLU A 65 18.71 4.69 22.46
N SER A 66 19.89 4.93 21.88
CA SER A 66 20.01 5.44 20.50
C SER A 66 19.37 4.52 19.45
N GLU A 67 19.32 3.21 19.73
CA GLU A 67 18.67 2.20 18.90
C GLU A 67 17.17 2.01 19.23
N GLY A 68 16.61 2.78 20.18
CA GLY A 68 15.19 2.73 20.57
C GLY A 68 14.77 1.42 21.26
N THR A 69 15.70 0.70 21.88
CA THR A 69 15.40 -0.57 22.58
C THR A 69 15.06 -0.34 24.05
N VAL A 70 15.70 0.67 24.66
CA VAL A 70 15.44 1.11 26.04
C VAL A 70 15.26 2.63 26.09
N SER A 71 14.65 3.13 27.16
CA SER A 71 14.63 4.54 27.52
C SER A 71 15.26 4.70 28.90
N LEU A 72 16.13 5.70 29.07
CA LEU A 72 16.76 6.01 30.36
C LEU A 72 16.00 7.15 31.02
N GLU A 73 15.23 6.82 32.05
CA GLU A 73 14.44 7.77 32.84
C GLU A 73 15.12 8.01 34.19
N SER A 74 14.92 9.18 34.78
CA SER A 74 15.31 9.44 36.18
C SER A 74 14.07 9.30 37.05
N SER A 75 14.15 8.52 38.14
CA SER A 75 13.08 8.45 39.12
C SER A 75 12.95 9.76 39.90
N GLU A 76 11.83 9.96 40.59
CA GLU A 76 11.62 11.11 41.49
C GLU A 76 12.69 11.22 42.59
N LEU A 77 13.35 10.11 42.92
CA LEU A 77 14.43 10.01 43.90
C LEU A 77 15.83 10.18 43.28
N GLY A 78 15.91 10.51 41.99
CA GLY A 78 17.17 10.68 41.25
C GLY A 78 17.85 9.37 40.82
N GLU A 79 17.21 8.22 41.00
CA GLU A 79 17.75 6.94 40.55
C GLU A 79 17.51 6.73 39.04
N GLN A 80 18.55 6.37 38.30
CA GLN A 80 18.41 6.04 36.88
C GLN A 80 17.62 4.73 36.70
N GLN A 81 16.50 4.81 36.00
CA GLN A 81 15.63 3.71 35.61
C GLN A 81 15.85 3.37 34.15
N VAL A 82 15.94 2.08 33.85
CA VAL A 82 15.99 1.55 32.48
C VAL A 82 14.61 1.00 32.15
N VAL A 83 13.97 1.58 31.14
CA VAL A 83 12.66 1.14 30.65
C VAL A 83 12.84 0.32 29.39
N TYR A 84 12.38 -0.93 29.38
CA TYR A 84 12.48 -1.81 28.22
C TYR A 84 11.31 -1.61 27.26
N LEU A 85 11.53 -0.87 26.18
CA LEU A 85 10.49 -0.39 25.27
C LEU A 85 9.78 -1.51 24.48
N ARG A 86 10.50 -2.58 24.12
CA ARG A 86 9.92 -3.72 23.38
C ARG A 86 8.97 -4.58 24.22
N TYR A 87 8.84 -4.30 25.51
CA TYR A 87 7.84 -4.95 26.37
C TYR A 87 6.41 -4.57 25.99
N TYR A 88 6.16 -3.31 25.62
CA TYR A 88 4.80 -2.81 25.39
C TYR A 88 4.11 -3.47 24.20
N PRO A 89 4.71 -3.61 23.00
CA PRO A 89 4.07 -4.34 21.91
C PRO A 89 3.71 -5.78 22.26
N TYR A 90 4.56 -6.46 23.06
CA TYR A 90 4.29 -7.82 23.53
C TYR A 90 3.10 -7.87 24.48
N LEU A 91 3.04 -6.96 25.46
CA LEU A 91 1.94 -6.90 26.42
C LEU A 91 0.61 -6.56 25.74
N ILE A 92 0.62 -5.55 24.86
CA ILE A 92 -0.56 -5.15 24.09
C ILE A 92 -1.04 -6.31 23.21
N ARG A 93 -0.15 -7.01 22.52
CA ARG A 93 -0.52 -8.20 21.72
C ARG A 93 -1.25 -9.24 22.57
N LYS A 94 -0.75 -9.53 23.75
CA LYS A 94 -1.38 -10.49 24.68
C LYS A 94 -2.78 -10.01 25.11
N MET A 95 -2.95 -8.73 25.43
CA MET A 95 -4.27 -8.18 25.77
C MET A 95 -5.27 -8.31 24.63
N TYR A 96 -4.83 -8.13 23.37
CA TYR A 96 -5.68 -8.35 22.21
C TYR A 96 -6.02 -9.82 21.97
N GLU A 97 -5.08 -10.75 22.23
CA GLU A 97 -5.34 -12.19 22.16
C GLU A 97 -6.41 -12.62 23.18
N GLU A 98 -6.38 -12.05 24.39
CA GLU A 98 -7.39 -12.26 25.42
C GLU A 98 -8.73 -11.62 25.05
N ALA A 99 -8.72 -10.38 24.53
CA ALA A 99 -9.92 -9.69 24.07
C ALA A 99 -10.58 -10.36 22.85
N GLU A 100 -9.83 -11.11 22.04
CA GLU A 100 -10.38 -11.88 20.92
C GLU A 100 -11.29 -13.02 21.40
N GLN A 101 -10.94 -13.62 22.54
CA GLN A 101 -11.70 -14.73 23.16
C GLN A 101 -12.97 -14.24 23.85
N THR A 102 -13.01 -12.95 24.25
CA THR A 102 -14.14 -12.35 24.96
C THR A 102 -14.63 -11.09 24.23
N PRO A 103 -15.52 -11.22 23.22
CA PRO A 103 -15.97 -10.09 22.41
C PRO A 103 -16.58 -8.91 23.19
N ASP A 104 -17.19 -9.22 24.34
CA ASP A 104 -17.85 -8.26 25.23
C ASP A 104 -16.87 -7.41 26.04
N ALA A 105 -15.61 -7.86 26.19
CA ALA A 105 -14.58 -7.13 26.90
C ALA A 105 -14.19 -5.85 26.13
N SER A 106 -13.94 -4.75 26.82
CA SER A 106 -13.48 -3.50 26.21
C SER A 106 -12.23 -3.67 25.35
N PHE A 107 -12.02 -2.81 24.35
CA PHE A 107 -10.71 -2.74 23.71
C PHE A 107 -9.65 -2.31 24.74
N PRO A 108 -8.40 -2.81 24.64
CA PRO A 108 -7.32 -2.42 25.53
C PRO A 108 -7.13 -0.90 25.60
N SER A 109 -7.06 -0.36 26.82
CA SER A 109 -6.69 1.04 27.10
C SER A 109 -5.44 1.10 27.98
N GLU A 110 -4.85 2.28 28.12
CA GLU A 110 -3.66 2.47 28.97
C GLU A 110 -3.92 2.16 30.43
N ASP A 111 -5.11 2.52 30.93
CA ASP A 111 -5.52 2.24 32.30
C ASP A 111 -5.46 0.74 32.63
N MET A 112 -5.61 -0.13 31.63
CA MET A 112 -5.56 -1.59 31.79
C MET A 112 -4.13 -2.15 31.83
N LEU A 113 -3.12 -1.39 31.39
CA LEU A 113 -1.72 -1.85 31.41
C LEU A 113 -1.12 -1.86 32.81
N GLY A 114 -1.64 -1.03 33.73
CA GLY A 114 -1.08 -0.84 35.07
C GLY A 114 0.24 -0.07 35.10
N GLU A 115 0.78 0.35 33.95
CA GLU A 115 1.98 1.15 33.81
C GLU A 115 1.84 2.13 32.62
N ASN A 116 2.41 3.33 32.75
CA ASN A 116 2.42 4.31 31.66
C ASN A 116 3.40 3.89 30.56
N ILE A 117 2.95 4.02 29.30
CA ILE A 117 3.78 3.86 28.11
C ILE A 117 4.61 5.15 27.92
N PRO A 118 5.92 5.06 27.68
CA PRO A 118 6.74 6.22 27.33
C PRO A 118 6.24 6.89 26.04
N GLU A 119 6.15 8.22 26.05
CA GLU A 119 5.73 9.00 24.87
C GLU A 119 6.64 8.78 23.66
N SER A 120 7.91 8.41 23.89
CA SER A 120 8.90 8.13 22.84
C SER A 120 8.53 6.98 21.90
N ILE A 121 7.65 6.08 22.31
CA ILE A 121 7.19 4.94 21.48
C ILE A 121 5.70 4.98 21.16
N LEU A 122 5.00 5.99 21.66
CA LEU A 122 3.54 6.08 21.56
C LEU A 122 3.15 7.17 20.57
N GLU A 123 2.62 6.75 19.44
CA GLU A 123 2.09 7.67 18.44
C GLU A 123 0.60 7.90 18.66
N VAL A 124 0.20 9.17 18.78
CA VAL A 124 -1.20 9.54 19.01
C VAL A 124 -1.90 9.71 17.66
N ILE A 125 -2.97 8.94 17.45
CA ILE A 125 -3.76 8.94 16.21
C ILE A 125 -5.16 9.43 16.53
N GLU A 126 -5.52 10.58 15.97
CA GLU A 126 -6.91 11.05 15.96
C GLU A 126 -7.70 10.22 14.95
N VAL A 127 -8.53 9.31 15.44
CA VAL A 127 -9.16 8.26 14.62
C VAL A 127 -9.94 8.85 13.44
N LYS A 128 -10.69 9.92 13.69
CA LYS A 128 -11.55 10.56 12.69
C LYS A 128 -10.77 11.09 11.48
N ASP A 129 -9.59 11.65 11.73
CA ASP A 129 -8.87 12.45 10.73
C ASP A 129 -7.65 11.70 10.16
N GLN A 130 -7.01 10.83 10.95
CA GLN A 130 -5.71 10.25 10.63
C GLN A 130 -5.76 8.76 10.29
N LEU A 131 -6.78 8.01 10.73
CA LEU A 131 -6.81 6.54 10.57
C LEU A 131 -6.72 6.09 9.10
N VAL A 132 -7.39 6.78 8.18
CA VAL A 132 -7.37 6.41 6.75
C VAL A 132 -5.96 6.52 6.16
N SER A 133 -5.20 7.52 6.60
CA SER A 133 -3.79 7.69 6.18
C SER A 133 -2.91 6.59 6.78
N LEU A 134 -3.11 6.28 8.07
CA LEU A 134 -2.41 5.20 8.76
C LEU A 134 -2.64 3.86 8.07
N LEU A 135 -3.87 3.53 7.69
CA LEU A 135 -4.19 2.30 6.93
C LEU A 135 -3.48 2.23 5.57
N GLY A 136 -3.11 3.36 4.97
CA GLY A 136 -2.28 3.43 3.77
C GLY A 136 -0.84 2.97 4.00
N ASN A 137 -0.29 3.30 5.17
CA ASN A 137 1.14 3.13 5.51
C ASN A 137 1.40 1.99 6.52
N ILE A 138 0.36 1.35 7.06
CA ILE A 138 0.44 0.40 8.18
C ILE A 138 1.43 -0.77 7.98
N LYS A 139 1.79 -1.09 6.73
CA LYS A 139 2.79 -2.12 6.41
C LYS A 139 4.19 -1.76 6.88
N GLU A 140 4.52 -0.48 6.90
CA GLU A 140 5.83 0.04 7.32
C GLU A 140 5.91 0.19 8.85
N GLU A 141 4.75 0.32 9.51
CA GLU A 141 4.62 0.66 10.94
C GLU A 141 4.13 -0.53 11.79
N LYS A 142 4.38 -1.77 11.37
CA LYS A 142 3.82 -2.97 12.05
C LYS A 142 4.17 -3.08 13.54
N ASN A 143 5.33 -2.60 13.95
CA ASN A 143 5.82 -2.68 15.33
C ASN A 143 5.55 -1.42 16.15
N SER A 144 4.97 -0.38 15.55
CA SER A 144 4.64 0.87 16.22
C SER A 144 3.46 0.67 17.17
N VAL A 145 3.46 1.43 18.27
CA VAL A 145 2.37 1.47 19.25
C VAL A 145 1.60 2.76 19.05
N PHE A 146 0.29 2.63 18.91
CA PHE A 146 -0.61 3.75 18.67
C PHE A 146 -1.58 3.94 19.83
N ARG A 147 -1.84 5.19 20.20
CA ARG A 147 -2.98 5.62 21.00
C ARG A 147 -4.05 6.16 20.06
N PHE A 148 -5.12 5.40 19.88
CA PHE A 148 -6.28 5.83 19.10
C PHE A 148 -7.19 6.69 19.99
N VAL A 149 -7.31 7.96 19.61
CA VAL A 149 -8.17 8.94 20.28
C VAL A 149 -9.46 9.08 19.48
N PHE A 150 -10.58 8.86 20.16
CA PHE A 150 -11.92 8.95 19.57
C PHE A 150 -12.62 10.23 20.02
N PRO A 151 -13.52 10.78 19.19
CA PRO A 151 -14.31 11.95 19.55
C PRO A 151 -15.46 11.58 20.51
N GLU A 152 -16.21 12.60 20.96
CA GLU A 152 -17.53 12.44 21.64
C GLU A 152 -17.47 11.65 22.96
N GLY A 153 -16.37 11.81 23.71
CA GLY A 153 -16.19 11.19 25.02
C GLY A 153 -16.05 9.66 24.96
N VAL A 154 -15.69 9.11 23.81
CA VAL A 154 -15.33 7.70 23.68
C VAL A 154 -13.88 7.53 24.18
N ARG A 155 -13.68 6.60 25.13
CA ARG A 155 -12.37 6.28 25.70
C ARG A 155 -11.35 5.95 24.60
N SER A 156 -10.10 6.36 24.79
CA SER A 156 -8.99 5.99 23.91
C SER A 156 -8.70 4.49 23.98
N MET A 157 -8.00 3.97 22.98
CA MET A 157 -7.49 2.60 23.01
C MET A 157 -6.03 2.58 22.58
N ILE A 158 -5.32 1.55 23.01
CA ILE A 158 -3.95 1.27 22.59
C ILE A 158 -3.95 0.12 21.60
N VAL A 159 -3.14 0.20 20.56
CA VAL A 159 -3.06 -0.83 19.53
C VAL A 159 -1.67 -0.86 18.91
N ILE A 160 -1.25 -2.03 18.42
CA ILE A 160 -0.02 -2.18 17.64
C ILE A 160 -0.34 -2.23 16.14
N GLY A 161 0.58 -1.76 15.30
CA GLY A 161 0.36 -1.68 13.85
C GLY A 161 -0.03 -3.02 13.20
N GLU A 162 0.58 -4.12 13.64
CA GLU A 162 0.20 -5.48 13.23
C GLU A 162 -1.29 -5.80 13.50
N THR A 163 -1.80 -5.42 14.68
CA THR A 163 -3.21 -5.63 15.04
C THR A 163 -4.12 -4.77 14.18
N VAL A 164 -3.77 -3.51 13.91
CA VAL A 164 -4.53 -2.62 13.01
C VAL A 164 -4.63 -3.21 11.61
N ALA A 165 -3.56 -3.81 11.10
CA ALA A 165 -3.52 -4.39 9.76
C ALA A 165 -4.43 -5.63 9.63
N ASP A 166 -4.33 -6.56 10.58
CA ASP A 166 -4.82 -7.93 10.35
C ASP A 166 -6.00 -8.34 11.27
N LYS A 167 -6.07 -7.82 12.51
CA LYS A 167 -6.97 -8.34 13.56
C LYS A 167 -8.07 -7.38 13.99
N LEU A 168 -7.81 -6.07 13.95
CA LEU A 168 -8.69 -5.06 14.54
C LEU A 168 -10.08 -5.03 13.89
N LEU A 169 -10.15 -5.05 12.56
CA LEU A 169 -11.43 -5.04 11.84
C LEU A 169 -12.29 -6.29 12.14
N PRO A 170 -11.77 -7.53 12.08
CA PRO A 170 -12.49 -8.72 12.55
C PRO A 170 -13.04 -8.59 13.99
N MET A 171 -12.27 -8.02 14.91
CA MET A 171 -12.72 -7.80 16.29
C MET A 171 -13.85 -6.75 16.37
N CYS A 172 -13.77 -5.69 15.56
CA CYS A 172 -14.86 -4.71 15.47
C CYS A 172 -16.17 -5.37 15.01
N ILE A 173 -16.12 -6.29 14.04
CA ILE A 173 -17.31 -7.03 13.59
C ILE A 173 -17.88 -7.89 14.72
N LEU A 174 -17.04 -8.55 15.53
CA LEU A 174 -17.49 -9.31 16.69
C LEU A 174 -18.19 -8.42 17.73
N LYS A 175 -17.70 -7.19 17.95
CA LYS A 175 -18.36 -6.22 18.82
C LYS A 175 -19.71 -5.76 18.28
N ILE A 176 -19.81 -5.50 16.98
CA ILE A 176 -21.10 -5.19 16.35
C ILE A 176 -22.06 -6.38 16.43
N ARG A 177 -21.55 -7.62 16.32
CA ARG A 177 -22.35 -8.82 16.55
C ARG A 177 -22.91 -8.86 17.97
N THR A 178 -22.09 -8.62 19.01
CA THR A 178 -22.58 -8.52 20.39
C THR A 178 -23.64 -7.42 20.52
N TYR A 179 -23.38 -6.23 19.97
CA TYR A 179 -24.33 -5.12 19.98
C TYR A 179 -25.69 -5.52 19.37
N LEU A 180 -25.68 -6.20 18.22
CA LEU A 180 -26.89 -6.70 17.55
C LEU A 180 -27.52 -7.94 18.24
N GLY A 181 -26.82 -8.54 19.20
CA GLY A 181 -27.36 -9.60 20.06
C GLY A 181 -28.27 -9.05 21.16
N LEU A 182 -28.12 -7.77 21.52
CA LEU A 182 -29.00 -7.11 22.46
C LEU A 182 -30.33 -6.79 21.77
N GLN A 183 -31.45 -7.39 22.23
CA GLN A 183 -32.76 -7.31 21.57
C GLN A 183 -33.16 -5.86 21.21
N LYS A 184 -33.09 -4.94 22.19
CA LYS A 184 -33.44 -3.52 21.99
C LYS A 184 -32.62 -2.88 20.87
N ASN A 185 -31.32 -3.14 20.82
CA ASN A 185 -30.42 -2.58 19.82
C ASN A 185 -30.68 -3.18 18.44
N SER A 186 -30.93 -4.49 18.37
CA SER A 186 -31.27 -5.16 17.11
C SER A 186 -32.57 -4.61 16.52
N GLU A 187 -33.61 -4.42 17.33
CA GLU A 187 -34.89 -3.85 16.88
C GLU A 187 -34.73 -2.41 16.39
N TYR A 188 -34.04 -1.57 17.17
CA TYR A 188 -33.74 -0.19 16.80
C TYR A 188 -33.03 -0.10 15.45
N VAL A 189 -31.92 -0.84 15.29
CA VAL A 189 -31.13 -0.83 14.06
C VAL A 189 -31.89 -1.41 12.89
N ASN A 190 -32.62 -2.52 13.08
CA ASN A 190 -33.43 -3.11 12.02
C ASN A 190 -34.47 -2.10 11.48
N ASN A 191 -35.22 -1.45 12.38
CA ASN A 191 -36.24 -0.48 11.99
C ASN A 191 -35.66 0.70 11.21
N LYS A 192 -34.50 1.23 11.65
CA LYS A 192 -33.82 2.33 10.94
C LYS A 192 -33.26 1.87 9.59
N MET A 193 -32.62 0.71 9.53
CA MET A 193 -31.97 0.22 8.32
C MET A 193 -32.99 -0.21 7.25
N TYR A 194 -34.11 -0.82 7.61
CA TYR A 194 -35.19 -1.09 6.65
C TYR A 194 -35.83 0.19 6.13
N GLY A 195 -35.96 1.23 6.98
CA GLY A 195 -36.41 2.55 6.52
C GLY A 195 -35.49 3.17 5.46
N ILE A 196 -34.17 3.06 5.65
CA ILE A 196 -33.16 3.57 4.70
C ILE A 196 -33.12 2.73 3.41
N PHE A 197 -33.24 1.40 3.54
CA PHE A 197 -33.08 0.45 2.45
C PHE A 197 -34.37 -0.29 2.10
N SER A 198 -35.49 0.43 1.99
CA SER A 198 -36.83 -0.15 1.77
C SER A 198 -36.93 -1.03 0.52
N LYS A 199 -36.13 -0.77 -0.52
CA LYS A 199 -36.09 -1.57 -1.76
C LYS A 199 -35.14 -2.78 -1.70
N LYS A 200 -34.39 -2.95 -0.61
CA LYS A 200 -33.34 -3.98 -0.45
C LYS A 200 -33.41 -4.67 0.92
N GLU A 201 -34.62 -4.78 1.49
CA GLU A 201 -34.81 -5.37 2.83
C GLU A 201 -34.23 -6.78 2.96
N GLN A 202 -34.40 -7.63 1.95
CA GLN A 202 -33.83 -8.97 1.97
C GLN A 202 -32.29 -8.93 2.05
N SER A 203 -31.65 -8.07 1.25
CA SER A 203 -30.20 -7.90 1.29
C SER A 203 -29.71 -7.37 2.64
N VAL A 204 -30.50 -6.50 3.30
CA VAL A 204 -30.21 -6.03 4.67
C VAL A 204 -30.34 -7.18 5.68
N LYS A 205 -31.39 -8.00 5.57
CA LYS A 205 -31.57 -9.21 6.40
C LYS A 205 -30.39 -10.17 6.25
N ASP A 206 -29.96 -10.43 5.02
CA ASP A 206 -28.85 -11.32 4.72
C ASP A 206 -27.53 -10.78 5.32
N LEU A 207 -27.27 -9.47 5.23
CA LEU A 207 -26.09 -8.86 5.85
C LEU A 207 -26.12 -8.94 7.39
N PHE A 208 -27.27 -8.70 8.02
CA PHE A 208 -27.39 -8.90 9.47
C PHE A 208 -27.18 -10.36 9.88
N ALA A 209 -27.73 -11.30 9.11
CA ALA A 209 -27.50 -12.72 9.32
C ALA A 209 -26.00 -13.04 9.23
N ASN A 210 -25.31 -12.54 8.19
CA ASN A 210 -23.87 -12.73 8.01
C ASN A 210 -23.06 -12.14 9.18
N ILE A 211 -23.40 -10.95 9.68
CA ILE A 211 -22.74 -10.38 10.85
C ILE A 211 -22.91 -11.30 12.06
N LYS A 212 -24.12 -11.83 12.27
CA LYS A 212 -24.45 -12.69 13.41
C LYS A 212 -23.81 -14.08 13.33
N THR A 213 -23.67 -14.66 12.15
CA THR A 213 -23.27 -16.07 11.98
C THR A 213 -21.95 -16.28 11.25
N GLN A 214 -21.61 -15.45 10.26
CA GLN A 214 -20.48 -15.65 9.33
C GLN A 214 -19.51 -14.45 9.32
N LYS A 215 -18.57 -14.43 10.28
CA LYS A 215 -17.61 -13.32 10.48
C LYS A 215 -16.84 -12.98 9.19
N ASP A 216 -16.34 -13.99 8.50
CA ASP A 216 -15.48 -13.79 7.32
C ASP A 216 -16.25 -13.28 6.11
N VAL A 217 -17.53 -13.64 5.99
CA VAL A 217 -18.40 -13.10 4.95
C VAL A 217 -18.69 -11.63 5.22
N ALA A 218 -19.04 -11.28 6.47
CA ALA A 218 -19.22 -9.88 6.87
C ALA A 218 -17.92 -9.06 6.63
N LEU A 219 -16.75 -9.60 6.97
CA LEU A 219 -15.46 -8.96 6.74
C LEU A 219 -15.24 -8.65 5.25
N LYS A 220 -15.52 -9.61 4.36
CA LYS A 220 -15.36 -9.42 2.92
C LYS A 220 -16.20 -8.26 2.38
N THR A 221 -17.41 -8.06 2.91
CA THR A 221 -18.27 -6.94 2.48
C THR A 221 -17.72 -5.55 2.85
N ILE A 222 -16.79 -5.47 3.81
CA ILE A 222 -16.07 -4.24 4.13
C ILE A 222 -14.80 -4.11 3.30
N THR A 223 -14.05 -5.20 3.14
CA THR A 223 -12.73 -5.18 2.46
C THR A 223 -12.83 -5.12 0.93
N ASP A 224 -13.91 -5.64 0.36
CA ASP A 224 -14.24 -5.55 -1.06
C ASP A 224 -15.67 -5.03 -1.27
N PRO A 225 -15.94 -3.77 -0.94
CA PRO A 225 -17.29 -3.25 -0.89
C PRO A 225 -17.84 -3.00 -2.30
N ASP A 226 -19.10 -3.32 -2.52
CA ASP A 226 -19.91 -2.74 -3.59
C ASP A 226 -20.58 -1.43 -3.11
N ASP A 227 -21.49 -0.85 -3.91
CA ASP A 227 -22.18 0.38 -3.50
C ASP A 227 -23.15 0.15 -2.33
N PHE A 228 -23.82 -1.01 -2.31
CA PHE A 228 -24.81 -1.33 -1.28
C PHE A 228 -24.16 -1.61 0.07
N THR A 229 -23.19 -2.52 0.11
CA THR A 229 -22.43 -2.91 1.30
C THR A 229 -21.68 -1.72 1.90
N PHE A 230 -21.09 -0.85 1.07
CA PHE A 230 -20.48 0.39 1.54
C PHE A 230 -21.51 1.29 2.27
N GLN A 231 -22.67 1.55 1.65
CA GLN A 231 -23.72 2.34 2.26
C GLN A 231 -24.24 1.69 3.54
N PHE A 232 -24.47 0.37 3.51
CA PHE A 232 -24.92 -0.40 4.67
C PHE A 232 -23.98 -0.20 5.87
N TRP A 233 -22.67 -0.41 5.69
CA TRP A 233 -21.70 -0.25 6.77
C TRP A 233 -21.56 1.19 7.24
N THR A 234 -21.66 2.16 6.33
CA THR A 234 -21.63 3.59 6.67
C THR A 234 -22.83 3.99 7.54
N HIS A 235 -24.03 3.53 7.18
CA HIS A 235 -25.24 3.80 7.97
C HIS A 235 -25.24 3.04 9.29
N LEU A 236 -24.86 1.75 9.29
CA LEU A 236 -24.79 0.95 10.51
C LEU A 236 -23.79 1.52 11.52
N SER A 237 -22.58 1.86 11.08
CA SER A 237 -21.57 2.49 11.95
C SER A 237 -22.06 3.82 12.51
N SER A 238 -22.69 4.65 11.69
CA SER A 238 -23.25 5.93 12.13
C SER A 238 -24.37 5.78 13.14
N LEU A 239 -25.25 4.77 13.00
CA LEU A 239 -26.31 4.49 13.96
C LEU A 239 -25.74 4.04 15.32
N VAL A 240 -24.75 3.13 15.31
CA VAL A 240 -24.12 2.61 16.52
C VAL A 240 -23.40 3.73 17.28
N VAL A 241 -22.64 4.57 16.57
CA VAL A 241 -21.96 5.74 17.17
C VAL A 241 -22.98 6.75 17.70
N GLY A 242 -24.01 7.04 16.90
CA GLY A 242 -25.03 8.03 17.22
C GLY A 242 -25.84 7.70 18.47
N GLU A 243 -26.09 6.42 18.75
CA GLU A 243 -26.84 5.99 19.94
C GLU A 243 -26.16 6.39 21.25
N TYR A 244 -24.82 6.36 21.30
CA TYR A 244 -24.07 6.63 22.52
C TYR A 244 -23.44 8.03 22.56
N ARG A 245 -23.53 8.82 21.48
CA ARG A 245 -22.90 10.14 21.35
C ARG A 245 -23.16 11.06 22.55
N GLU A 246 -24.43 11.25 22.89
CA GLU A 246 -24.85 12.19 23.95
C GLU A 246 -24.76 11.62 25.37
N LYS A 247 -24.47 10.31 25.49
CA LYS A 247 -24.37 9.66 26.80
C LYS A 247 -23.05 10.02 27.47
N THR A 248 -23.13 10.71 28.61
CA THR A 248 -21.96 11.14 29.39
C THR A 248 -21.27 9.96 30.07
N ASN A 249 -22.02 9.13 30.79
CA ASN A 249 -21.51 7.95 31.49
C ASN A 249 -21.78 6.68 30.70
N LYS A 250 -20.86 6.36 29.78
CA LYS A 250 -20.92 5.14 28.97
C LYS A 250 -20.41 3.94 29.78
N LEU A 251 -21.05 2.79 29.62
CA LEU A 251 -20.54 1.52 30.15
C LEU A 251 -19.35 1.05 29.32
N ASP A 252 -18.52 0.17 29.89
CA ASP A 252 -17.35 -0.41 29.22
C ASP A 252 -17.65 -0.97 27.82
N ARG A 253 -18.71 -1.78 27.71
CA ARG A 253 -19.16 -2.34 26.43
C ARG A 253 -19.63 -1.28 25.42
N GLU A 254 -20.20 -0.17 25.90
CA GLU A 254 -20.72 0.91 25.04
C GLU A 254 -19.60 1.73 24.43
N HIS A 255 -18.49 1.92 25.17
CA HIS A 255 -17.24 2.40 24.60
C HIS A 255 -16.78 1.45 23.49
N GLY A 256 -16.75 0.14 23.75
CA GLY A 256 -16.36 -0.87 22.76
C GLY A 256 -17.21 -0.84 21.48
N PHE A 257 -18.53 -0.67 21.60
CA PHE A 257 -19.42 -0.54 20.45
C PHE A 257 -19.16 0.74 19.65
N SER A 258 -18.98 1.86 20.34
CA SER A 258 -18.69 3.16 19.70
C SER A 258 -17.36 3.13 18.95
N GLN A 259 -16.30 2.59 19.59
CA GLN A 259 -14.98 2.40 18.99
C GLN A 259 -15.09 1.53 17.73
N ALA A 260 -15.77 0.38 17.81
CA ALA A 260 -15.99 -0.50 16.67
C ALA A 260 -16.76 0.18 15.53
N GLY A 261 -17.77 0.99 15.84
CA GLY A 261 -18.52 1.78 14.88
C GLY A 261 -17.63 2.76 14.12
N TYR A 262 -16.86 3.59 14.83
CA TYR A 262 -15.90 4.53 14.23
C TYR A 262 -14.91 3.81 13.31
N LEU A 263 -14.28 2.74 13.79
CA LEU A 263 -13.30 1.98 13.04
C LEU A 263 -13.92 1.37 11.77
N ILE A 264 -15.07 0.69 11.87
CA ILE A 264 -15.74 0.07 10.72
C ILE A 264 -16.08 1.09 9.63
N GLY A 265 -16.63 2.25 10.01
CA GLY A 265 -16.95 3.30 9.04
C GLY A 265 -15.73 3.77 8.27
N LEU A 266 -14.60 3.95 8.96
CA LEU A 266 -13.35 4.40 8.35
C LEU A 266 -12.64 3.30 7.55
N TYR A 267 -12.68 2.04 7.99
CA TYR A 267 -12.23 0.91 7.17
C TYR A 267 -13.03 0.80 5.88
N ALA A 268 -14.36 0.92 5.95
CA ALA A 268 -15.22 0.90 4.77
C ALA A 268 -14.86 2.03 3.78
N LEU A 269 -14.60 3.24 4.29
CA LEU A 269 -14.14 4.37 3.49
C LEU A 269 -12.78 4.09 2.82
N TYR A 270 -11.81 3.58 3.57
CA TYR A 270 -10.49 3.24 3.06
C TYR A 270 -10.56 2.20 1.92
N TYR A 271 -11.27 1.09 2.13
CA TYR A 271 -11.38 0.03 1.12
C TYR A 271 -12.19 0.47 -0.11
N LYS A 272 -13.25 1.27 0.07
CA LYS A 272 -13.98 1.88 -1.05
C LYS A 272 -13.08 2.80 -1.88
N GLY A 273 -12.28 3.64 -1.21
CA GLY A 273 -11.29 4.51 -1.86
C GLY A 273 -10.26 3.71 -2.67
N ARG A 274 -9.70 2.65 -2.10
CA ARG A 274 -8.76 1.77 -2.80
C ARG A 274 -9.36 1.08 -4.01
N LYS A 275 -10.59 0.57 -3.90
CA LYS A 275 -11.30 -0.07 -5.03
C LYS A 275 -11.57 0.94 -6.14
N LYS A 276 -12.00 2.15 -5.81
CA LYS A 276 -12.19 3.25 -6.76
C LYS A 276 -10.89 3.59 -7.49
N LEU A 277 -9.80 3.79 -6.76
CA LEU A 277 -8.48 4.08 -7.36
C LEU A 277 -8.03 2.94 -8.29
N LYS A 278 -8.23 1.68 -7.91
CA LYS A 278 -7.89 0.53 -8.76
C LYS A 278 -8.69 0.54 -10.08
N LEU A 279 -10.01 0.78 -9.99
CA LEU A 279 -10.88 0.88 -11.17
C LEU A 279 -10.50 2.05 -12.07
N GLU A 280 -10.22 3.22 -11.50
CA GLU A 280 -9.76 4.39 -12.25
C GLU A 280 -8.45 4.13 -12.99
N LYS A 281 -7.50 3.42 -12.36
CA LYS A 281 -6.25 2.98 -13.00
C LYS A 281 -6.52 2.03 -14.15
N GLU A 282 -7.34 1.00 -13.94
CA GLU A 282 -7.70 0.04 -15.00
C GLU A 282 -8.40 0.71 -16.19
N GLN A 283 -9.31 1.65 -15.94
CA GLN A 283 -9.96 2.45 -16.98
C GLN A 283 -8.97 3.33 -17.73
N THR A 284 -8.00 3.92 -17.02
CA THR A 284 -6.93 4.73 -17.62
C THR A 284 -6.06 3.89 -18.54
N TYR A 285 -5.69 2.68 -18.12
CA TYR A 285 -4.96 1.73 -18.97
C TYR A 285 -5.74 1.31 -20.23
N ARG A 286 -7.03 1.00 -20.09
CA ARG A 286 -7.89 0.72 -21.25
C ARG A 286 -8.00 1.91 -22.21
N HIS A 287 -8.04 3.13 -21.68
CA HIS A 287 -8.03 4.35 -22.50
C HIS A 287 -6.72 4.53 -23.27
N ILE A 288 -5.58 4.19 -22.66
CA ILE A 288 -4.27 4.16 -23.32
C ILE A 288 -4.28 3.15 -24.48
N GLU A 289 -4.71 1.91 -24.23
CA GLU A 289 -4.84 0.87 -25.25
C GLU A 289 -5.73 1.31 -26.42
N GLN A 290 -6.88 1.94 -26.12
CA GLN A 290 -7.78 2.49 -27.16
C GLN A 290 -7.15 3.65 -27.93
N SER A 291 -6.32 4.47 -27.29
CA SER A 291 -5.67 5.61 -27.93
C SER A 291 -4.58 5.15 -28.90
N LEU A 292 -3.85 4.08 -28.58
CA LEU A 292 -2.89 3.44 -29.49
C LEU A 292 -3.55 2.90 -30.77
N LYS A 293 -4.86 2.66 -30.75
CA LYS A 293 -5.65 2.22 -31.93
C LYS A 293 -6.15 3.38 -32.78
N LYS A 294 -5.82 4.64 -32.45
CA LYS A 294 -6.24 5.83 -33.20
C LYS A 294 -5.03 6.47 -33.87
N ALA A 295 -5.29 7.21 -34.96
CA ALA A 295 -4.25 8.00 -35.63
C ALA A 295 -3.58 8.96 -34.61
N PRO A 296 -2.25 9.10 -34.63
CA PRO A 296 -1.32 8.64 -35.68
C PRO A 296 -0.85 7.17 -35.58
N TYR A 297 -1.40 6.35 -34.67
CA TYR A 297 -1.08 4.93 -34.44
C TYR A 297 0.31 4.62 -33.87
N TYR A 298 1.12 5.65 -33.63
CA TYR A 298 2.38 5.57 -32.90
C TYR A 298 2.43 6.70 -31.88
N HIS A 299 2.84 6.38 -30.66
CA HIS A 299 2.90 7.36 -29.58
C HIS A 299 4.19 7.18 -28.78
N SER A 300 4.87 8.28 -28.45
CA SER A 300 5.97 8.22 -27.50
C SER A 300 5.45 8.06 -26.08
N PHE A 301 6.32 7.69 -25.13
CA PHE A 301 5.98 7.67 -23.71
C PHE A 301 5.42 9.03 -23.24
N THR A 302 6.03 10.12 -23.69
CA THR A 302 5.63 11.49 -23.34
C THR A 302 4.24 11.81 -23.86
N ASP A 303 3.92 11.38 -25.09
CA ASP A 303 2.59 11.57 -25.66
C ASP A 303 1.55 10.85 -24.83
N LEU A 304 1.82 9.56 -24.52
CA LEU A 304 0.92 8.73 -23.72
C LEU A 304 0.68 9.31 -22.32
N TYR A 305 1.72 9.81 -21.66
CA TYR A 305 1.62 10.37 -20.32
C TYR A 305 0.89 11.72 -20.28
N LYS A 306 1.00 12.51 -21.36
CA LYS A 306 0.31 13.82 -21.51
C LYS A 306 -1.10 13.71 -22.06
N MET A 307 -1.55 12.52 -22.46
CA MET A 307 -2.91 12.34 -22.98
C MET A 307 -3.96 12.77 -21.96
N ARG A 308 -5.10 13.20 -22.49
CA ARG A 308 -6.30 13.48 -21.70
C ARG A 308 -7.29 12.33 -21.88
N ASP A 309 -8.00 12.02 -20.82
CA ASP A 309 -9.10 11.07 -20.87
C ASP A 309 -10.32 11.67 -21.58
N LYS A 310 -11.42 10.91 -21.66
CA LYS A 310 -12.68 11.35 -22.27
C LYS A 310 -13.30 12.57 -21.58
N LEU A 311 -12.92 12.87 -20.34
CA LEU A 311 -13.41 14.01 -19.54
C LEU A 311 -12.42 15.19 -19.57
N GLY A 312 -11.36 15.12 -20.37
CA GLY A 312 -10.35 16.17 -20.49
C GLY A 312 -9.32 16.20 -19.35
N LEU A 313 -9.34 15.22 -18.45
CA LEU A 313 -8.38 15.12 -17.34
C LEU A 313 -7.06 14.46 -17.81
N PRO A 314 -5.90 15.04 -17.47
CA PRO A 314 -4.61 14.43 -17.79
C PRO A 314 -4.42 13.07 -17.12
N ILE A 315 -3.87 12.11 -17.86
CA ILE A 315 -3.49 10.78 -17.35
C ILE A 315 -2.50 10.89 -16.18
N SER A 316 -1.60 11.88 -16.21
CA SER A 316 -0.63 12.14 -15.16
C SER A 316 -1.22 12.39 -13.76
N LYS A 317 -2.50 12.78 -13.67
CA LYS A 317 -3.20 12.93 -12.39
C LYS A 317 -3.69 11.60 -11.80
N LYS A 318 -3.77 10.55 -12.60
CA LYS A 318 -4.37 9.24 -12.21
C LYS A 318 -3.34 8.14 -12.03
N ILE A 319 -2.24 8.20 -12.79
CA ILE A 319 -1.13 7.25 -12.71
C ILE A 319 0.20 7.99 -12.69
N SER A 320 1.15 7.46 -11.93
CA SER A 320 2.53 7.95 -11.91
C SER A 320 3.29 7.53 -13.18
N GLN A 321 4.41 8.20 -13.46
CA GLN A 321 5.29 7.83 -14.58
C GLN A 321 5.82 6.39 -14.43
N HIS A 322 6.20 6.01 -13.21
CA HIS A 322 6.70 4.66 -12.91
C HIS A 322 5.63 3.58 -13.17
N GLU A 323 4.39 3.81 -12.75
CA GLU A 323 3.28 2.88 -13.01
C GLU A 323 3.00 2.72 -14.50
N LEU A 324 3.01 3.82 -15.27
CA LEU A 324 2.85 3.75 -16.72
C LEU A 324 3.99 2.96 -17.38
N ALA A 325 5.23 3.22 -16.99
CA ALA A 325 6.40 2.53 -17.50
C ALA A 325 6.32 1.02 -17.24
N GLN A 326 6.02 0.62 -16.00
CA GLN A 326 5.83 -0.78 -15.63
C GLN A 326 4.70 -1.45 -16.43
N TYR A 327 3.58 -0.75 -16.62
CA TYR A 327 2.45 -1.26 -17.39
C TYR A 327 2.81 -1.49 -18.87
N LEU A 328 3.45 -0.51 -19.52
CA LEU A 328 3.89 -0.60 -20.91
C LEU A 328 4.97 -1.67 -21.10
N GLU A 329 5.92 -1.79 -20.17
CA GLU A 329 6.93 -2.85 -20.18
C GLU A 329 6.28 -4.23 -20.07
N LYS A 330 5.37 -4.43 -19.12
CA LYS A 330 4.64 -5.70 -18.95
C LYS A 330 3.86 -6.09 -20.21
N ARG A 331 3.25 -5.12 -20.90
CA ARG A 331 2.47 -5.36 -22.13
C ARG A 331 3.34 -5.54 -23.38
N SER A 332 4.56 -5.03 -23.39
CA SER A 332 5.49 -5.12 -24.53
C SER A 332 6.55 -6.22 -24.42
N LYS A 333 6.72 -6.84 -23.25
CA LYS A 333 7.70 -7.91 -23.04
C LYS A 333 7.37 -9.16 -23.88
N LYS A 334 8.29 -9.55 -24.76
CA LYS A 334 8.22 -10.77 -25.59
C LYS A 334 8.17 -12.01 -24.67
N GLU A 335 7.23 -12.92 -24.92
CA GLU A 335 7.24 -14.30 -24.38
C GLU A 335 8.16 -15.17 -25.24
N LYS A 336 8.89 -16.11 -24.63
CA LYS A 336 9.98 -16.86 -25.31
C LYS A 336 9.53 -17.67 -26.53
N ASP A 337 8.24 -18.04 -26.64
CA ASP A 337 7.66 -18.81 -27.75
C ASP A 337 6.27 -18.27 -28.19
N GLY A 338 5.98 -16.99 -27.96
CA GLY A 338 4.64 -16.40 -28.12
C GLY A 338 4.46 -15.51 -29.35
N SER A 339 3.22 -15.45 -29.85
CA SER A 339 2.78 -14.49 -30.87
C SER A 339 3.01 -13.02 -30.45
N LEU A 340 3.07 -12.10 -31.42
CA LEU A 340 3.22 -10.66 -31.17
C LEU A 340 2.20 -10.16 -30.12
N ARG A 341 2.67 -9.40 -29.13
CA ARG A 341 1.84 -8.79 -28.08
C ARG A 341 0.98 -7.66 -28.60
N ASP A 342 -0.03 -7.28 -27.83
CA ASP A 342 -0.97 -6.20 -28.15
C ASP A 342 -0.28 -4.84 -28.35
N ILE A 343 0.79 -4.57 -27.58
CA ILE A 343 1.58 -3.33 -27.65
C ILE A 343 3.02 -3.67 -28.04
N LEU A 344 3.49 -3.03 -29.10
CA LEU A 344 4.84 -3.17 -29.64
C LEU A 344 5.66 -1.95 -29.25
N ARG A 345 6.81 -2.18 -28.60
CA ARG A 345 7.80 -1.14 -28.27
C ARG A 345 8.85 -1.09 -29.38
N LEU A 346 8.93 0.04 -30.05
CA LEU A 346 9.85 0.29 -31.14
C LEU A 346 10.89 1.30 -30.70
N VAL A 347 12.16 0.91 -30.77
CA VAL A 347 13.29 1.82 -30.58
C VAL A 347 13.84 2.14 -31.96
N THR A 348 13.79 3.41 -32.33
CA THR A 348 14.27 3.91 -33.62
C THR A 348 15.78 4.14 -33.61
N SER A 349 16.38 4.32 -34.78
CA SER A 349 17.83 4.53 -34.91
C SER A 349 18.33 5.79 -34.18
N ASP A 350 17.47 6.78 -33.97
CA ASP A 350 17.71 7.99 -33.17
C ASP A 350 17.46 7.81 -31.66
N LYS A 351 17.32 6.56 -31.18
CA LYS A 351 17.08 6.18 -29.78
C LYS A 351 15.76 6.69 -29.20
N LYS A 352 14.80 7.11 -30.04
CA LYS A 352 13.44 7.41 -29.58
C LYS A 352 12.63 6.13 -29.42
N GLU A 353 11.70 6.16 -28.48
CA GLU A 353 10.83 5.03 -28.20
C GLU A 353 9.39 5.35 -28.56
N TYR A 354 8.78 4.45 -29.33
CA TYR A 354 7.39 4.53 -29.75
C TYR A 354 6.64 3.26 -29.38
N TYR A 355 5.37 3.44 -29.03
CA TYR A 355 4.44 2.37 -28.74
C TYR A 355 3.39 2.31 -29.85
N VAL A 356 3.18 1.12 -30.39
CA VAL A 356 2.27 0.86 -31.51
C VAL A 356 1.36 -0.32 -31.15
N SER A 357 0.07 -0.21 -31.45
CA SER A 357 -0.86 -1.33 -31.34
C SER A 357 -0.58 -2.34 -32.46
N LYS A 358 -0.47 -3.64 -32.13
CA LYS A 358 -0.31 -4.72 -33.11
C LYS A 358 -1.38 -4.67 -34.22
N GLU A 359 -2.62 -4.39 -33.85
CA GLU A 359 -3.75 -4.31 -34.79
C GLU A 359 -3.58 -3.20 -35.84
N GLN A 360 -2.84 -2.13 -35.51
CA GLN A 360 -2.64 -0.99 -36.38
C GLN A 360 -1.25 -0.97 -37.02
N LEU A 361 -0.43 -2.01 -36.80
CA LEU A 361 0.93 -2.08 -37.32
C LEU A 361 0.96 -2.02 -38.85
N LEU A 362 0.14 -2.84 -39.52
CA LEU A 362 0.08 -2.87 -40.99
C LEU A 362 -0.47 -1.56 -41.55
N THR A 363 -1.51 -1.00 -40.93
CA THR A 363 -2.07 0.31 -41.29
C THR A 363 -0.99 1.38 -41.21
N LEU A 364 -0.23 1.40 -40.12
CA LEU A 364 0.87 2.34 -39.91
C LEU A 364 1.96 2.17 -40.98
N ILE A 365 2.40 0.93 -41.25
CA ILE A 365 3.40 0.64 -42.28
C ILE A 365 2.93 1.20 -43.64
N LEU A 366 1.70 0.88 -44.06
CA LEU A 366 1.16 1.32 -45.34
C LEU A 366 1.08 2.84 -45.45
N GLN A 367 0.57 3.52 -44.41
CA GLN A 367 0.49 4.98 -44.37
C GLN A 367 1.87 5.63 -44.53
N ARG A 368 2.87 5.08 -43.84
CA ARG A 368 4.22 5.66 -43.79
C ARG A 368 5.00 5.35 -45.06
N VAL A 369 4.87 4.15 -45.62
CA VAL A 369 5.42 3.79 -46.95
C VAL A 369 4.83 4.69 -48.03
N GLN A 370 3.52 4.92 -48.03
CA GLN A 370 2.88 5.79 -49.02
C GLN A 370 3.36 7.24 -48.90
N HIS A 371 3.45 7.76 -47.67
CA HIS A 371 3.96 9.11 -47.42
C HIS A 371 5.42 9.25 -47.90
N PHE A 372 6.30 8.36 -47.43
CA PHE A 372 7.72 8.34 -47.77
C PHE A 372 7.95 8.18 -49.28
N SER A 373 7.22 7.27 -49.93
CA SER A 373 7.34 7.01 -51.37
C SER A 373 7.02 8.24 -52.22
N ARG A 374 5.99 9.00 -51.85
CA ARG A 374 5.65 10.26 -52.54
C ARG A 374 6.78 11.29 -52.44
N GLU A 375 7.31 11.46 -51.24
CA GLU A 375 8.37 12.42 -50.98
C GLU A 375 9.68 12.05 -51.70
N VAL A 376 10.13 10.80 -51.55
CA VAL A 376 11.38 10.33 -52.15
C VAL A 376 11.30 10.24 -53.67
N ARG A 377 10.15 9.87 -54.24
CA ARG A 377 9.94 9.92 -55.69
C ARG A 377 10.17 11.34 -56.22
N GLN A 378 9.62 12.37 -55.56
CA GLN A 378 9.80 13.75 -56.01
C GLN A 378 11.27 14.17 -55.93
N GLN A 379 11.97 13.79 -54.87
CA GLN A 379 13.41 14.06 -54.74
C GLN A 379 14.22 13.39 -55.85
N TYR A 380 13.96 12.11 -56.17
CA TYR A 380 14.64 11.43 -57.27
C TYR A 380 14.35 12.10 -58.62
N ILE A 381 13.10 12.44 -58.90
CA ILE A 381 12.73 13.13 -60.16
C ILE A 381 13.51 14.44 -60.29
N ASN A 382 13.53 15.26 -59.24
CA ASN A 382 14.25 16.54 -59.26
C ASN A 382 15.76 16.36 -59.44
N GLN A 383 16.38 15.48 -58.63
CA GLN A 383 17.83 15.21 -58.70
C GLN A 383 18.23 14.63 -60.06
N TRP A 384 17.39 13.77 -60.63
CA TRP A 384 17.67 13.14 -61.91
C TRP A 384 17.48 14.11 -63.07
N ALA A 385 16.45 14.96 -63.02
CA ALA A 385 16.24 16.01 -64.01
C ALA A 385 17.41 17.01 -64.03
N GLU A 386 17.90 17.43 -62.86
CA GLU A 386 19.05 18.32 -62.74
C GLU A 386 20.34 17.69 -63.29
N ALA A 387 20.63 16.44 -62.92
CA ALA A 387 21.80 15.72 -63.41
C ALA A 387 21.76 15.52 -64.93
N MET A 388 20.59 15.19 -65.50
CA MET A 388 20.41 15.09 -66.93
C MET A 388 20.55 16.44 -67.64
N GLY A 389 20.10 17.54 -67.03
CA GLY A 389 20.32 18.90 -67.53
C GLY A 389 21.80 19.29 -67.61
N GLN A 390 22.65 18.65 -66.80
CA GLN A 390 24.11 18.78 -66.86
C GLN A 390 24.80 17.68 -67.68
N TYR A 391 24.04 16.89 -68.46
CA TYR A 391 24.52 15.74 -69.25
C TYR A 391 25.27 14.68 -68.41
N LYS A 392 24.96 14.55 -67.11
CA LYS A 392 25.52 13.56 -66.20
C LYS A 392 24.56 12.39 -65.99
N LYS A 393 25.11 11.18 -65.80
CA LYS A 393 24.34 9.97 -65.43
C LYS A 393 24.74 9.50 -64.03
N LEU A 394 23.81 9.51 -63.09
CA LEU A 394 24.05 9.04 -61.72
C LEU A 394 24.02 7.51 -61.66
N SER A 395 24.78 6.94 -60.73
CA SER A 395 24.82 5.49 -60.50
C SER A 395 23.45 4.92 -60.10
N THR A 396 22.65 5.70 -59.36
CA THR A 396 21.28 5.36 -58.95
C THR A 396 20.29 5.30 -60.13
N MET A 397 20.62 5.90 -61.29
CA MET A 397 19.78 5.81 -62.50
C MET A 397 20.06 4.52 -63.28
N ALA A 398 21.29 4.00 -63.20
CA ALA A 398 21.78 2.93 -64.07
C ALA A 398 21.81 1.56 -63.40
N ARG A 399 21.99 1.51 -62.07
CA ARG A 399 22.17 0.27 -61.31
C ARG A 399 21.09 0.10 -60.26
N ARG A 400 20.36 -1.02 -60.31
CA ARG A 400 19.31 -1.36 -59.34
C ARG A 400 19.84 -1.44 -57.92
N ASP A 401 21.00 -2.06 -57.71
CA ASP A 401 21.60 -2.21 -56.37
C ASP A 401 21.98 -0.84 -55.77
N ALA A 402 22.53 0.06 -56.60
CA ALA A 402 22.89 1.41 -56.18
C ALA A 402 21.64 2.22 -55.79
N PHE A 403 20.54 2.07 -56.54
CA PHE A 403 19.26 2.67 -56.21
C PHE A 403 18.67 2.12 -54.90
N GLN A 404 18.69 0.79 -54.71
CA GLN A 404 18.18 0.17 -53.49
C GLN A 404 18.97 0.57 -52.24
N ASN A 405 20.31 0.61 -52.34
CA ASN A 405 21.16 1.05 -51.24
C ASN A 405 20.93 2.53 -50.89
N ASP A 406 20.76 3.40 -51.89
CA ASP A 406 20.43 4.80 -51.67
C ASP A 406 19.03 4.97 -51.04
N LEU A 407 18.05 4.19 -51.48
CA LEU A 407 16.70 4.19 -50.93
C LEU A 407 16.69 3.79 -49.45
N TRP A 408 17.37 2.71 -49.09
CA TRP A 408 17.49 2.28 -47.69
C TRP A 408 18.21 3.30 -46.81
N ARG A 409 19.26 3.94 -47.34
CA ARG A 409 19.94 5.05 -46.65
C ARG A 409 18.97 6.20 -46.37
N ARG A 410 18.18 6.62 -47.37
CA ARG A 410 17.18 7.68 -47.22
C ARG A 410 16.06 7.31 -46.25
N ILE A 411 15.60 6.06 -46.25
CA ILE A 411 14.61 5.58 -45.26
C ILE A 411 15.18 5.77 -43.86
N LYS A 412 16.41 5.33 -43.61
CA LYS A 412 17.06 5.44 -42.30
C LYS A 412 17.27 6.88 -41.84
N GLU A 413 17.58 7.79 -42.76
CA GLU A 413 17.87 9.20 -42.45
C GLU A 413 16.60 10.06 -42.31
N MET A 414 15.65 9.89 -43.23
CA MET A 414 14.44 10.73 -43.29
C MET A 414 13.29 10.17 -42.47
N ASP A 415 13.20 8.84 -42.33
CA ASP A 415 12.16 8.19 -41.56
C ASP A 415 12.67 6.99 -40.70
N PRO A 416 13.38 7.28 -39.58
CA PRO A 416 13.90 6.27 -38.65
C PRO A 416 12.87 5.27 -38.12
N LEU A 417 11.60 5.68 -37.99
CA LEU A 417 10.54 4.80 -37.54
C LEU A 417 10.13 3.82 -38.66
N LEU A 418 10.28 4.18 -39.93
CA LEU A 418 9.87 3.34 -41.06
C LEU A 418 10.95 2.31 -41.30
N ASP A 419 12.21 2.72 -41.19
CA ASP A 419 13.36 1.81 -41.10
C ASP A 419 13.11 0.71 -40.05
N ARG A 420 12.70 1.10 -38.83
CA ARG A 420 12.42 0.13 -37.76
C ARG A 420 11.20 -0.75 -38.04
N LEU A 421 10.14 -0.21 -38.63
CA LEU A 421 8.93 -0.94 -38.96
C LEU A 421 9.12 -1.96 -40.10
N LEU A 422 10.04 -1.69 -41.03
CA LEU A 422 10.31 -2.54 -42.19
C LEU A 422 11.32 -3.67 -41.90
N GLN A 423 11.88 -3.73 -40.69
CA GLN A 423 12.76 -4.82 -40.30
C GLN A 423 12.01 -6.15 -40.26
N TYR A 424 12.69 -7.22 -40.66
CA TYR A 424 12.13 -8.56 -40.86
C TYR A 424 11.25 -9.07 -39.71
N GLU A 425 11.65 -8.79 -38.46
CA GLU A 425 10.90 -9.17 -37.25
C GLU A 425 9.49 -8.54 -37.15
N MET A 426 9.22 -7.47 -37.88
CA MET A 426 7.97 -6.71 -37.79
C MET A 426 7.05 -6.91 -39.01
N VAL A 427 7.59 -7.42 -40.13
CA VAL A 427 6.87 -7.55 -41.42
C VAL A 427 6.46 -8.99 -41.70
N PHE A 428 7.21 -10.00 -41.23
CA PHE A 428 7.04 -11.41 -41.61
C PHE A 428 6.90 -12.39 -40.43
N LEU A 429 6.39 -11.94 -39.28
CA LEU A 429 6.11 -12.79 -38.11
C LEU A 429 4.64 -12.76 -37.69
#